data_AF-A0A6I2WL68-F1
#
_entry.id   AF-A0A6I2WL68-F1
#
_cell.length_a   1.000
_cell.length_b   1.000
_cell.length_c   1.000
_cell.angle_alpha   90.00
_cell.angle_beta   90.00
_cell.angle_gamma   90.00
#
_symmetry.space_group_name_H-M   'P 1'
#
loop_
_entity.id
_entity.type
_entity.pdbx_description
1 polymer ?
#
loop_
_entity_poly.entity_id
_entity_poly.type
_entity_poly.pdbx_seq_one_letter_code
_entity_poly.pdbx_strand_id
1 'polypeptide(L)' 'MKTSWILFVGLAIFYAILTVIYWQVGGEPVGITAISLSAGLALIVGFYLWFTDRRLGNVLPEDNQQGEIADSAGEL' A
#
# COMPACT_ATOMS: atom_id res chain seq x y z
N MET A 1 -11.28 -0.96 2.96
CA MET A 1 -9.82 -0.70 2.98
C MET A 1 -9.30 -0.23 1.63
N LYS A 2 -10.15 0.40 0.80
CA LYS A 2 -9.82 0.69 -0.61
C LYS A 2 -8.63 1.64 -0.76
N THR A 3 -8.64 2.73 0.01
CA THR A 3 -7.59 3.75 -0.07
C THR A 3 -6.24 3.18 0.35
N SER A 4 -6.21 2.37 1.41
CA SER A 4 -4.97 1.80 1.96
C SER A 4 -4.21 0.93 0.95
N TRP A 5 -4.87 0.00 0.26
CA TRP A 5 -4.17 -0.86 -0.70
C TRP A 5 -3.70 -0.09 -1.95
N ILE A 6 -4.48 0.91 -2.40
CA ILE A 6 -4.10 1.78 -3.52
C ILE A 6 -2.83 2.56 -3.20
N LEU A 7 -2.70 3.09 -1.98
CA LEU A 7 -1.51 3.81 -1.54
C LEU A 7 -0.25 2.92 -1.57
N PHE A 8 -0.33 1.71 -1.02
CA PHE A 8 0.82 0.79 -0.99
C PHE A 8 1.21 0.28 -2.38
N VAL A 9 0.24 0.00 -3.24
CA VAL A 9 0.53 -0.37 -4.64
C VAL A 9 1.13 0.83 -5.40
N GLY A 10 0.62 2.04 -5.17
CA GLY A 10 1.20 3.27 -5.73
C GLY A 10 2.65 3.48 -5.29
N LEU A 11 2.95 3.27 -4.00
CA LEU A 11 4.32 3.32 -3.47
C LEU A 11 5.22 2.24 -4.07
N ALA A 12 4.72 1.02 -4.24
CA ALA A 12 5.47 -0.05 -4.89
C ALA A 12 5.88 0.33 -6.32
N ILE A 13 4.96 0.91 -7.09
CA ILE A 13 5.24 1.42 -8.45
C ILE A 13 6.25 2.56 -8.40
N PHE A 14 6.06 3.52 -7.49
CA PHE A 14 6.98 4.64 -7.33
C PHE A 14 8.40 4.19 -6.99
N TYR A 15 8.58 3.28 -6.03
CA TYR A 15 9.89 2.74 -5.69
C TYR A 15 10.50 1.88 -6.80
N ALA A 16 9.68 1.15 -7.56
CA ALA A 16 10.18 0.43 -8.74
C ALA A 16 10.73 1.40 -9.80
N ILE A 17 10.01 2.50 -10.07
CA ILE A 17 10.48 3.56 -10.98
C ILE A 17 11.76 4.21 -10.44
N LEU A 18 11.79 4.56 -9.15
CA LEU A 18 12.99 5.14 -8.54
C LEU A 18 14.19 4.19 -8.56
N THR A 19 13.97 2.88 -8.39
CA THR A 19 15.05 1.89 -8.51
C THR A 19 15.70 1.98 -9.90
N VAL A 20 14.89 2.06 -10.96
CA VAL A 20 15.39 2.18 -12.34
C VAL A 20 16.13 3.50 -12.53
N ILE A 21 15.56 4.62 -12.08
CA ILE A 21 16.20 5.95 -12.22
C ILE A 21 17.53 5.96 -11.45
N TYR A 22 17.54 5.49 -10.21
CA TYR A 22 18.71 5.49 -9.36
C TYR A 22 19.84 4.62 -9.93
N TRP A 23 19.49 3.48 -10.54
CA TRP A 23 20.46 2.65 -11.25
C TRP A 23 21.06 3.38 -12.46
N GLN A 24 20.24 4.08 -13.27
CA GLN A 24 20.70 4.81 -14.46
C GLN A 24 21.60 6.01 -14.12
N VAL A 25 21.42 6.63 -12.94
CA VAL A 25 22.25 7.76 -12.47
C VAL A 25 23.57 7.30 -11.83
N GLY A 26 23.83 5.98 -11.78
CA GLY A 26 25.07 5.41 -11.24
C GLY A 26 25.05 5.21 -9.73
N GLY A 27 23.87 4.99 -9.14
CA GLY A 27 23.71 4.70 -7.72
C GLY A 27 24.45 3.43 -7.26
N GLU A 28 24.87 3.39 -5.99
CA GLU A 28 25.63 2.26 -5.48
C GLU A 28 24.76 0.98 -5.31
N PRO A 29 25.38 -0.21 -5.32
CA PRO A 29 24.65 -1.49 -5.23
C PRO A 29 23.76 -1.61 -3.99
N VAL A 30 24.19 -1.05 -2.85
CA VAL A 30 23.43 -1.08 -1.59
C VAL A 30 22.14 -0.27 -1.71
N GLY A 31 22.21 0.93 -2.29
CA GLY A 31 21.05 1.79 -2.51
C GLY A 31 20.05 1.18 -3.48
N ILE A 32 20.51 0.62 -4.60
CA ILE A 32 19.65 -0.08 -5.57
C ILE A 32 18.91 -1.25 -4.89
N THR A 33 19.63 -2.02 -4.07
CA THR A 33 19.05 -3.16 -3.33
C THR A 33 18.02 -2.69 -2.30
N ALA A 34 18.32 -1.63 -1.54
CA ALA A 34 17.40 -1.11 -0.52
C ALA A 34 16.08 -0.59 -1.14
N ILE A 35 16.15 0.18 -2.23
CA ILE A 35 14.96 0.74 -2.88
C ILE A 35 14.15 -0.38 -3.55
N SER A 36 14.79 -1.35 -4.19
CA SER A 36 14.09 -2.48 -4.82
C SER A 36 13.40 -3.39 -3.81
N LEU A 37 14.04 -3.69 -2.67
CA LEU A 37 13.41 -4.41 -1.56
C LEU A 37 12.24 -3.63 -0.95
N SER A 38 12.36 -2.30 -0.86
CA SER A 38 11.26 -1.44 -0.39
C SER A 38 10.07 -1.47 -1.35
N ALA A 39 10.31 -1.51 -2.67
CA ALA A 39 9.26 -1.71 -3.67
C ALA A 39 8.56 -3.06 -3.48
N GLY A 40 9.33 -4.13 -3.29
CA GLY A 40 8.79 -5.48 -3.02
C GLY A 40 7.98 -5.56 -1.74
N LEU A 41 8.46 -4.95 -0.65
CA LEU A 41 7.74 -4.89 0.62
C LEU A 41 6.40 -4.15 0.46
N ALA A 42 6.42 -2.97 -0.17
CA ALA A 42 5.21 -2.20 -0.43
C ALA A 42 4.21 -2.98 -1.30
N LEU A 43 4.69 -3.74 -2.29
CA LEU A 43 3.87 -4.59 -3.13
C LEU A 43 3.19 -5.70 -2.32
N ILE A 44 3.92 -6.40 -1.44
CA ILE A 44 3.38 -7.48 -0.61
C ILE A 44 2.28 -6.93 0.31
N VAL A 45 2.53 -5.80 0.96
CA VAL A 45 1.54 -5.15 1.84
C VAL A 45 0.32 -4.70 1.04
N GLY A 46 0.54 -4.03 -0.10
CA GLY A 46 -0.55 -3.60 -0.98
C GLY A 46 -1.40 -4.76 -1.49
N PHE A 47 -0.77 -5.88 -1.88
CA PHE A 47 -1.46 -7.08 -2.33
C PHE A 47 -2.31 -7.70 -1.21
N TYR A 48 -1.76 -7.80 0.01
CA TYR A 48 -2.49 -8.31 1.16
C TYR A 48 -3.74 -7.47 1.48
N LEU A 49 -3.58 -6.14 1.51
CA LEU A 49 -4.69 -5.23 1.78
C LEU A 49 -5.75 -5.27 0.67
N TRP A 50 -5.32 -5.37 -0.59
CA TRP A 50 -6.23 -5.52 -1.73
C TRP A 50 -7.03 -6.82 -1.67
N PHE A 51 -6.35 -7.93 -1.34
CA PHE A 51 -7.01 -9.22 -1.17
C PHE A 51 -8.01 -9.19 -0.02
N THR A 52 -7.64 -8.53 1.09
CA THR A 52 -8.51 -8.34 2.26
C THR A 52 -9.74 -7.51 1.92
N ASP A 53 -9.56 -6.37 1.24
CA ASP A 53 -10.64 -5.49 0.77
C ASP A 53 -11.64 -6.24 -0.13
N ARG A 54 -11.13 -7.04 -1.07
CA ARG A 54 -11.93 -7.90 -1.96
C ARG A 54 -12.70 -8.98 -1.19
N ARG A 55 -12.14 -9.50 -0.11
CA ARG A 55 -12.75 -10.55 0.71
C ARG A 55 -13.85 -10.01 1.63
N LEU A 56 -13.63 -8.84 2.25
CA LEU A 56 -14.59 -8.23 3.16
C LEU A 56 -15.87 -7.79 2.43
N GLY A 57 -15.76 -7.27 1.21
CA GLY A 57 -16.91 -6.92 0.35
C GLY A 57 -17.81 -5.78 0.87
N ASN A 58 -17.57 -5.30 2.09
CA ASN A 58 -18.34 -4.28 2.78
C ASN A 58 -17.51 -3.00 2.93
N VAL A 59 -18.16 -1.85 2.96
CA VAL A 59 -17.52 -0.58 3.32
C VAL A 59 -17.36 -0.58 4.84
N LEU A 60 -16.12 -0.45 5.33
CA LEU A 60 -15.88 -0.32 6.77
C LEU A 60 -16.42 1.04 7.24
N PRO A 61 -16.88 1.17 8.50
CA PRO A 61 -17.34 2.45 9.04
C PRO A 61 -16.31 3.58 8.87
N GLU A 62 -15.02 3.27 9.03
CA GLU A 62 -13.91 4.21 8.84
C GLU A 62 -13.72 4.68 7.39
N ASP A 63 -14.19 3.91 6.41
CA ASP A 63 -14.14 4.27 4.98
C ASP A 63 -15.45 4.95 4.52
N ASN A 64 -16.48 5.02 5.37
CA ASN A 64 -17.77 5.63 5.03
C ASN A 64 -17.73 7.14 5.31
N GLN A 65 -17.75 7.95 4.25
CA GLN A 65 -17.79 9.41 4.36
C GLN A 65 -19.06 9.96 5.01
N GLN A 66 -20.11 9.14 5.11
CA GLN A 66 -21.39 9.45 5.76
C GLN A 66 -21.62 8.59 7.00
N GLY A 67 -20.57 7.96 7.54
CA GLY A 67 -20.69 7.07 8.70
C GLY A 67 -21.09 7.82 9.97
N GLU A 68 -21.96 7.22 10.76
CA GLU A 68 -22.37 7.74 12.06
C GLU A 68 -21.48 7.16 13.17
N ILE A 69 -21.37 7.86 14.32
CA ILE A 69 -20.55 7.38 15.46
C ILE A 69 -21.06 6.01 15.96
N ALA A 70 -22.38 5.78 15.87
CA ALA A 70 -23.00 4.52 16.24
C ALA A 70 -22.54 3.32 15.39
N ASP A 71 -22.08 3.55 14.15
CA ASP A 71 -21.63 2.49 13.24
C ASP A 71 -20.34 1.82 13.73
N SER A 72 -19.62 2.45 14.66
CA SER A 72 -18.39 1.93 15.27
C SER A 72 -18.55 1.63 16.77
N ALA A 73 -19.77 1.62 17.31
CA ALA A 73 -20.06 1.47 18.75
C ALA A 73 -20.08 0.01 19.26
N GLY A 74 -19.57 -0.93 18.48
CA GLY A 74 -19.41 -2.34 18.88
C GLY A 74 -18.25 -2.57 19.86
N GLU A 75 -18.06 -3.82 20.28
CA GLU A 75 -16.91 -4.23 21.09
C GLU A 75 -15.62 -4.26 20.23
N LEU A 76 -14.47 -3.92 20.83
CA LEU A 76 -13.15 -3.91 20.20
C LEU A 76 -12.42 -5.25 20.35
#